data_AF-A0A8C6TZL8-F1
#
_entry.id   AF-A0A8C6TZL8-F1
#
_cell.length_a   1.000
_cell.length_b   1.000
_cell.length_c   1.000
_cell.angle_alpha   90.00
_cell.angle_beta   90.00
_cell.angle_gamma   90.00
#
_symmetry.space_group_name_H-M   'P 1'
#
loop_
_entity.id
_entity.type
_entity.pdbx_description
1 polymer ?
#
loop_
_entity_poly.entity_id
_entity_poly.type
_entity_poly.pdbx_seq_one_letter_code
_entity_poly.pdbx_strand_id
1 'polypeptide(L)'
;GHPPNNHGGMGHGSLHTNCKSIKVLLVLGEGRIPLFVATLLCYCLIWVTNVTIIVTIIMDRNLHEPMYIFICNLCINGLIYTAGFYPKFLIDLLSSAHVISKAGCLLQGYVIHGFLGVDCSVLLLMAFDRYVAICRPLGYHSIMTRQRVSVFIFFAWFIPLKLIAIGSITTSTARLCGSHIPKIYCINYLVNRIACAPSIAAVAVPAFNYTFYVCHVLAIVWSYVHIIKTCTHSKENRVKFMSTCLPHLICLIIFFGSLCFDLLYVRFGSVLVSDSVKNFMAIEFIIVPPLSNPLIYGLKLTKIRNRLWQSFRLNPK
;
A
#
# COMPACT_ATOMS: atom_id res chain seq x y z
N GLY A 1 -35.91 -61.77 8.66
CA GLY A 1 -35.02 -60.89 7.89
C GLY A 1 -34.82 -59.61 8.66
N HIS A 2 -33.68 -59.48 9.34
CA HIS A 2 -33.23 -58.23 9.96
C HIS A 2 -32.28 -57.53 8.96
N PRO A 3 -32.42 -56.22 8.70
CA PRO A 3 -31.37 -55.48 8.01
C PRO A 3 -30.25 -55.08 8.99
N PRO A 4 -28.98 -55.06 8.57
CA PRO A 4 -27.87 -54.67 9.43
C PRO A 4 -27.66 -53.15 9.44
N ASN A 5 -27.26 -52.66 10.62
CA ASN A 5 -26.73 -51.33 10.89
C ASN A 5 -25.50 -51.02 10.02
N ASN A 6 -25.50 -49.86 9.37
CA ASN A 6 -24.29 -49.28 8.79
C ASN A 6 -23.82 -48.12 9.68
N HIS A 7 -22.79 -48.39 10.49
CA HIS A 7 -22.10 -47.42 11.32
C HIS A 7 -21.34 -46.41 10.44
N GLY A 8 -21.39 -45.15 10.86
CA GLY A 8 -20.76 -44.02 10.19
C GLY A 8 -19.24 -44.11 10.13
N GLY A 9 -18.70 -43.79 8.94
CA GLY A 9 -17.32 -43.39 8.77
C GLY A 9 -17.19 -41.88 8.94
N MET A 10 -16.66 -41.43 10.07
CA MET A 10 -16.12 -40.08 10.23
C MET A 10 -14.95 -39.91 9.24
N GLY A 11 -15.17 -39.09 8.20
CA GLY A 11 -14.09 -38.65 7.32
C GLY A 11 -13.10 -37.78 8.09
N HIS A 12 -11.85 -38.26 8.20
CA HIS A 12 -10.70 -37.46 8.63
C HIS A 12 -10.56 -36.21 7.74
N GLY A 13 -11.03 -35.05 8.22
CA GLY A 13 -10.75 -33.77 7.58
C GLY A 13 -9.27 -33.44 7.71
N SER A 14 -8.51 -33.49 6.61
CA SER A 14 -7.08 -33.19 6.64
C SER A 14 -6.86 -31.72 7.01
N LEU A 15 -6.25 -31.48 8.17
CA LEU A 15 -5.95 -30.13 8.65
C LEU A 15 -4.76 -29.58 7.83
N HIS A 16 -4.98 -28.53 7.04
CA HIS A 16 -3.91 -27.92 6.25
C HIS A 16 -3.14 -26.87 7.08
N THR A 17 -1.84 -27.10 7.30
CA THR A 17 -0.90 -26.15 7.95
C THR A 17 -0.23 -25.18 6.97
N ASN A 18 -0.34 -25.48 5.67
CA ASN A 18 0.32 -24.76 4.59
C ASN A 18 -0.68 -24.26 3.56
N CYS A 19 -0.42 -23.06 3.03
CA CYS A 19 -1.15 -22.46 1.92
C CYS A 19 -0.37 -22.64 0.61
N LYS A 20 -1.09 -22.91 -0.47
CA LYS A 20 -0.62 -22.97 -1.85
C LYS A 20 -1.17 -21.74 -2.59
N SER A 21 -0.29 -20.86 -3.06
CA SER A 21 -0.66 -19.81 -4.02
C SER A 21 -0.57 -20.41 -5.43
N ILE A 22 -1.72 -20.61 -6.10
CA ILE A 22 -1.76 -21.30 -7.42
C ILE A 22 -1.06 -20.52 -8.53
N LYS A 23 -0.97 -19.20 -8.45
CA LYS A 23 -0.69 -18.42 -9.67
C LYS A 23 0.77 -18.27 -10.10
N VAL A 24 1.74 -18.79 -9.35
CA VAL A 24 3.09 -18.93 -9.93
C VAL A 24 3.12 -20.10 -10.95
N LEU A 25 2.20 -21.08 -10.81
CA LEU A 25 2.14 -22.27 -11.67
C LEU A 25 1.66 -21.97 -13.11
N LEU A 26 0.89 -20.90 -13.32
CA LEU A 26 0.31 -20.55 -14.62
C LEU A 26 1.08 -19.46 -15.39
N VAL A 27 2.11 -18.87 -14.79
CA VAL A 27 2.76 -17.70 -15.41
C VAL A 27 3.71 -18.09 -16.53
N LEU A 28 4.65 -19.03 -16.41
CA LEU A 28 5.61 -19.24 -17.50
C LEU A 28 6.18 -20.66 -17.57
N GLY A 29 5.78 -21.40 -18.62
CA GLY A 29 6.44 -22.63 -19.04
C GLY A 29 7.83 -22.41 -19.62
N GLU A 30 8.18 -21.18 -20.07
CA GLU A 30 9.46 -20.93 -20.77
C GLU A 30 10.16 -19.60 -20.39
N GLY A 31 9.71 -18.87 -19.36
CA GLY A 31 10.19 -17.50 -19.07
C GLY A 31 10.52 -17.17 -17.61
N ARG A 32 10.71 -18.17 -16.74
CA ARG A 32 10.95 -17.95 -15.30
C ARG A 32 12.19 -17.10 -15.02
N ILE A 33 13.28 -17.34 -15.76
CA ILE A 33 14.53 -16.60 -15.60
C ILE A 33 14.37 -15.12 -16.01
N PRO A 34 13.83 -14.79 -17.20
CA PRO A 34 13.50 -13.40 -17.55
C PRO A 34 12.62 -12.68 -16.51
N LEU A 35 11.59 -13.36 -15.98
CA LEU A 35 10.70 -12.77 -14.99
C LEU A 35 11.40 -12.54 -13.64
N PHE A 36 12.26 -13.46 -13.22
CA PHE A 36 13.09 -13.30 -12.03
C PHE A 36 14.00 -12.08 -12.16
N VAL A 37 14.73 -11.97 -13.28
CA VAL A 37 15.62 -10.83 -13.56
C VAL A 37 14.83 -9.52 -13.57
N ALA A 38 13.70 -9.47 -14.28
CA ALA A 38 12.86 -8.27 -14.32
C ALA A 38 12.34 -7.88 -12.93
N THR A 39 11.87 -8.84 -12.14
CA THR A 39 11.37 -8.62 -10.77
C THR A 39 12.47 -8.11 -9.85
N LEU A 40 13.67 -8.69 -9.93
CA LEU A 40 14.84 -8.28 -9.15
C LEU A 40 15.27 -6.85 -9.52
N LEU A 41 15.34 -6.53 -10.81
CA LEU A 41 15.66 -5.18 -11.28
C LEU A 41 14.63 -4.15 -10.78
N CYS A 42 13.33 -4.47 -10.87
CA CYS A 42 12.27 -3.63 -10.32
C CYS A 42 12.46 -3.40 -8.81
N TYR A 43 12.78 -4.45 -8.05
CA TYR A 43 13.04 -4.33 -6.61
C TYR A 43 14.23 -3.41 -6.33
N CYS A 44 15.36 -3.59 -7.02
CA CYS A 44 16.52 -2.71 -6.89
C CYS A 44 16.19 -1.25 -7.25
N LEU A 45 15.41 -1.00 -8.30
CA LEU A 45 14.98 0.34 -8.68
C LEU A 45 14.10 1.01 -7.61
N ILE A 46 13.19 0.25 -6.97
CA ILE A 46 12.38 0.75 -5.85
C ILE A 46 13.30 1.19 -4.71
N TRP A 47 14.29 0.37 -4.36
CA TRP A 47 15.26 0.69 -3.31
C TRP A 47 16.06 1.94 -3.63
N VAL A 48 16.70 1.98 -4.80
CA VAL A 48 17.53 3.11 -5.22
C VAL A 48 16.74 4.41 -5.24
N THR A 49 15.54 4.42 -5.82
CA THR A 49 14.73 5.63 -5.93
C THR A 49 14.25 6.13 -4.56
N ASN A 50 13.70 5.25 -3.71
CA ASN A 50 13.21 5.65 -2.39
C ASN A 50 14.34 6.08 -1.44
N VAL A 51 15.46 5.35 -1.40
CA VAL A 51 16.63 5.70 -0.57
C VAL A 51 17.22 7.04 -1.02
N THR A 52 17.30 7.30 -2.32
CA THR A 52 17.79 8.57 -2.85
C THR A 52 16.95 9.75 -2.36
N ILE A 53 15.61 9.62 -2.34
CA ILE A 53 14.72 10.65 -1.83
C ILE A 53 14.90 10.85 -0.32
N ILE A 54 14.97 9.76 0.46
CA ILE A 54 15.18 9.80 1.90
C ILE A 54 16.48 10.54 2.22
N VAL A 55 17.60 10.14 1.60
CA VAL A 55 18.92 10.77 1.79
C VAL A 55 18.88 12.25 1.38
N THR A 56 18.26 12.57 0.24
CA THR A 56 18.14 13.97 -0.21
C THR A 56 17.41 14.84 0.82
N ILE A 57 16.31 14.35 1.40
CA ILE A 57 15.52 15.08 2.40
C ILE A 57 16.31 15.24 3.71
N ILE A 58 17.04 14.21 4.15
CA ILE A 58 17.83 14.26 5.39
C ILE A 58 19.02 15.22 5.26
N MET A 59 19.66 15.27 4.09
CA MET A 59 20.87 16.08 3.88
C MET A 59 20.58 17.57 3.69
N ASP A 60 19.40 17.93 3.16
CA ASP A 60 19.03 19.34 2.93
C ASP A 60 18.07 19.84 4.01
N ARG A 61 18.60 20.66 4.93
CA ARG A 61 17.80 21.26 6.01
C ARG A 61 16.65 22.14 5.51
N ASN A 62 16.73 22.68 4.29
CA ASN A 62 15.65 23.47 3.71
C ASN A 62 14.43 22.62 3.33
N LEU A 63 14.61 21.30 3.24
CA LEU A 63 13.54 20.34 2.99
C LEU A 63 12.90 19.82 4.29
N HIS A 64 13.27 20.30 5.48
CA HIS A 64 12.63 19.87 6.74
C HIS A 64 11.28 20.54 7.02
N GLU A 65 10.44 20.63 5.98
CA GLU A 65 9.04 21.05 6.07
C GLU A 65 8.12 19.81 6.22
N PRO A 66 6.93 19.95 6.83
CA PRO A 66 6.02 18.83 7.11
C PRO A 66 5.77 17.91 5.90
N MET A 67 5.54 18.48 4.72
CA MET A 67 5.29 17.75 3.47
C MET A 67 6.42 16.78 3.11
N TYR A 68 7.68 17.21 3.21
CA TYR A 68 8.82 16.35 2.88
C TYR A 68 9.06 15.30 3.96
N ILE A 69 8.75 15.60 5.22
CA ILE A 69 8.75 14.58 6.28
C ILE A 69 7.73 13.49 5.95
N PHE A 70 6.53 13.84 5.47
CA PHE A 70 5.54 12.86 5.02
C PHE A 70 6.02 12.05 3.79
N ILE A 71 6.67 12.70 2.82
CA ILE A 71 7.27 12.00 1.67
C ILE A 71 8.35 11.01 2.12
N CYS A 72 9.20 11.39 3.07
CA CYS A 72 10.20 10.49 3.64
C CYS A 72 9.56 9.27 4.29
N ASN A 73 8.47 9.46 5.06
CA ASN A 73 7.69 8.37 5.64
C ASN A 73 7.06 7.48 4.56
N LEU A 74 6.52 8.05 3.49
CA LEU A 74 5.97 7.32 2.35
C LEU A 74 7.03 6.45 1.66
N CYS A 75 8.25 6.96 1.51
CA CYS A 75 9.37 6.21 0.95
C CYS A 75 9.82 5.06 1.86
N ILE A 76 9.97 5.31 3.17
CA ILE A 76 10.31 4.27 4.16
C ILE A 76 9.23 3.17 4.14
N ASN A 77 7.96 3.57 4.12
CA ASN A 77 6.83 2.66 4.07
C ASN A 77 6.86 1.78 2.80
N GLY A 78 7.14 2.40 1.65
CA GLY A 78 7.34 1.71 0.36
C GLY A 78 8.43 0.61 0.43
N LEU A 79 9.56 0.89 1.08
CA LEU A 79 10.63 -0.09 1.25
C LEU A 79 10.20 -1.27 2.13
N ILE A 80 9.50 -1.00 3.23
CA ILE A 80 9.10 -2.05 4.18
C ILE A 80 8.07 -2.99 3.55
N TYR A 81 7.02 -2.45 2.92
CA TYR A 81 5.97 -3.32 2.39
C TYR A 81 6.48 -4.13 1.19
N THR A 82 7.34 -3.55 0.34
CA THR A 82 7.94 -4.28 -0.79
C THR A 82 8.89 -5.38 -0.29
N ALA A 83 9.59 -5.18 0.82
CA ALA A 83 10.36 -6.25 1.47
C ALA A 83 9.48 -7.41 2.01
N GLY A 84 8.19 -7.17 2.29
CA GLY A 84 7.24 -8.23 2.64
C GLY A 84 6.81 -9.11 1.46
N PHE A 85 6.90 -8.60 0.23
CA PHE A 85 6.46 -9.29 -0.98
C PHE A 85 7.62 -9.89 -1.78
N TYR A 86 8.57 -9.05 -2.20
CA TYR A 86 9.56 -9.38 -3.22
C TYR A 86 10.45 -10.58 -2.86
N PRO A 87 10.99 -10.71 -1.64
CA PRO A 87 11.86 -11.84 -1.31
C PRO A 87 11.17 -13.20 -1.49
N LYS A 88 9.93 -13.33 -1.00
CA LYS A 88 9.18 -14.58 -1.15
C LYS A 88 8.81 -14.84 -2.61
N PHE A 89 8.39 -13.80 -3.33
CA PHE A 89 8.02 -13.93 -4.73
C PHE A 89 9.22 -14.33 -5.61
N LEU A 90 10.40 -13.77 -5.37
CA LEU A 90 11.65 -14.14 -6.06
C LEU A 90 12.04 -15.61 -5.80
N ILE A 91 11.92 -16.08 -4.55
CA ILE A 91 12.13 -17.50 -4.21
C ILE A 91 11.14 -18.39 -4.94
N ASP A 92 9.87 -17.98 -4.99
CA ASP A 92 8.81 -18.74 -5.65
C ASP A 92 9.01 -18.83 -7.16
N LEU A 93 9.62 -17.84 -7.81
CA LEU A 93 9.96 -17.92 -9.23
C LEU A 93 11.02 -18.99 -9.55
N LEU A 94 11.89 -19.30 -8.60
CA LEU A 94 12.96 -20.30 -8.74
C LEU A 94 12.57 -21.69 -8.20
N SER A 95 11.56 -21.75 -7.33
CA SER A 95 11.12 -22.98 -6.68
C SER A 95 10.20 -23.83 -7.58
N SER A 96 10.25 -25.15 -7.41
CA SER A 96 9.26 -26.08 -7.97
C SER A 96 8.01 -26.18 -7.08
N ALA A 97 8.13 -25.83 -5.79
CA ALA A 97 7.07 -25.87 -4.80
C ALA A 97 6.69 -24.45 -4.32
N HIS A 98 5.45 -24.04 -4.65
CA HIS A 98 4.91 -22.71 -4.36
C HIS A 98 4.05 -22.74 -3.09
N VAL A 99 4.70 -23.10 -1.98
CA VAL A 99 4.03 -23.30 -0.69
C VAL A 99 4.52 -22.23 0.29
N ILE A 100 3.60 -21.75 1.13
CA ILE A 100 3.90 -20.85 2.24
C ILE A 100 3.22 -21.38 3.49
N SER A 101 3.90 -21.32 4.64
CA SER A 101 3.29 -21.69 5.91
C SER A 101 2.15 -20.72 6.25
N LYS A 102 1.17 -21.16 7.05
CA LYS A 102 0.11 -20.26 7.53
C LYS A 102 0.69 -19.02 8.23
N ALA A 103 1.71 -19.19 9.05
CA ALA A 103 2.37 -18.08 9.75
C ALA A 103 3.05 -17.10 8.77
N GLY A 104 3.79 -17.61 7.77
CA GLY A 104 4.40 -16.78 6.74
C GLY A 104 3.36 -16.03 5.91
N CYS A 105 2.22 -16.67 5.62
CA CYS A 105 1.11 -16.07 4.90
C CYS A 105 0.46 -14.91 5.69
N LEU A 106 0.24 -15.11 6.99
CA LEU A 106 -0.29 -14.06 7.87
C LEU A 106 0.69 -12.90 8.03
N LEU A 107 1.99 -13.20 8.16
CA LEU A 107 3.03 -12.16 8.24
C LEU A 107 3.10 -11.36 6.94
N GLN A 108 3.09 -12.03 5.78
CA GLN A 108 3.09 -11.37 4.49
C GLN A 108 1.85 -10.47 4.32
N GLY A 109 0.66 -10.96 4.67
CA GLY A 109 -0.57 -10.18 4.63
C GLY A 109 -0.57 -9.01 5.62
N TYR A 110 -0.03 -9.21 6.82
CA TYR A 110 0.12 -8.16 7.83
C TYR A 110 1.01 -7.02 7.33
N VAL A 111 2.18 -7.36 6.77
CA VAL A 111 3.12 -6.37 6.24
C VAL A 111 2.48 -5.62 5.08
N ILE A 112 1.98 -6.32 4.05
CA ILE A 112 1.42 -5.66 2.85
C ILE A 112 0.23 -4.77 3.21
N HIS A 113 -0.77 -5.28 3.93
CA HIS A 113 -1.98 -4.50 4.23
C HIS A 113 -1.80 -3.49 5.37
N GLY A 114 -0.92 -3.79 6.33
CA GLY A 114 -0.57 -2.88 7.42
C GLY A 114 0.04 -1.61 6.88
N PHE A 115 1.10 -1.75 6.07
CA PHE A 115 1.79 -0.62 5.47
C PHE A 115 0.99 0.03 4.33
N LEU A 116 0.09 -0.69 3.66
CA LEU A 116 -0.93 -0.05 2.81
C LEU A 116 -1.80 0.93 3.61
N GLY A 117 -2.22 0.54 4.81
CA GLY A 117 -2.94 1.42 5.71
C GLY A 117 -2.13 2.67 6.10
N VAL A 118 -0.83 2.50 6.33
CA VAL A 118 0.09 3.61 6.58
C VAL A 118 0.16 4.55 5.38
N ASP A 119 0.27 4.05 4.14
CA ASP A 119 0.25 4.88 2.93
C ASP A 119 -1.03 5.72 2.86
N CYS A 120 -2.20 5.11 3.06
CA CYS A 120 -3.49 5.82 3.14
C CYS A 120 -3.46 6.96 4.17
N SER A 121 -3.00 6.68 5.39
CA SER A 121 -2.97 7.65 6.48
C SER A 121 -1.95 8.76 6.22
N VAL A 122 -0.77 8.46 5.67
CA VAL A 122 0.24 9.46 5.27
C VAL A 122 -0.29 10.34 4.14
N LEU A 123 -0.95 9.75 3.13
CA LEU A 123 -1.58 10.51 2.05
C LEU A 123 -2.67 11.46 2.58
N LEU A 124 -3.46 11.03 3.57
CA LEU A 124 -4.41 11.92 4.26
C LEU A 124 -3.70 13.08 4.97
N LEU A 125 -2.59 12.82 5.67
CA LEU A 125 -1.82 13.88 6.33
C LEU A 125 -1.23 14.88 5.34
N MET A 126 -0.77 14.41 4.18
CA MET A 126 -0.32 15.27 3.08
C MET A 126 -1.46 16.14 2.55
N ALA A 127 -2.65 15.56 2.34
CA ALA A 127 -3.84 16.32 1.91
C ALA A 127 -4.23 17.37 2.96
N PHE A 128 -4.18 17.01 4.25
CA PHE A 128 -4.45 17.92 5.36
C PHE A 128 -3.42 19.06 5.43
N ASP A 129 -2.13 18.77 5.25
CA ASP A 129 -1.08 19.80 5.16
C ASP A 129 -1.32 20.78 4.01
N ARG A 130 -1.63 20.27 2.81
CA ARG A 130 -1.97 21.13 1.68
C ARG A 130 -3.22 21.97 1.95
N TYR A 131 -4.24 21.41 2.60
CA TYR A 131 -5.46 22.11 2.99
C TYR A 131 -5.15 23.26 3.95
N VAL A 132 -4.41 23.01 5.03
CA VAL A 132 -4.09 24.06 6.02
C VAL A 132 -3.22 25.15 5.38
N ALA A 133 -2.23 24.77 4.57
CA ALA A 133 -1.34 25.72 3.90
C ALA A 133 -2.06 26.68 2.94
N ILE A 134 -3.11 26.20 2.25
CA ILE A 134 -3.83 26.98 1.23
C ILE A 134 -5.07 27.66 1.80
N CYS A 135 -5.91 26.93 2.54
CA CYS A 135 -7.18 27.42 3.02
C CYS A 135 -7.06 28.18 4.35
N ARG A 136 -5.97 27.99 5.12
CA ARG A 136 -5.74 28.66 6.41
C ARG A 136 -4.28 29.15 6.58
N PRO A 137 -3.76 29.99 5.67
CA PRO A 137 -2.35 30.37 5.66
C PRO A 137 -1.90 31.06 6.96
N LEU A 138 -2.72 31.94 7.55
CA LEU A 138 -2.39 32.66 8.78
C LEU A 138 -2.22 31.72 10.01
N GLY A 139 -2.90 30.58 9.99
CA GLY A 139 -2.84 29.60 11.08
C GLY A 139 -1.83 28.48 10.85
N TYR A 140 -1.18 28.40 9.68
CA TYR A 140 -0.39 27.23 9.28
C TYR A 140 0.69 26.87 10.30
N HIS A 141 1.53 27.84 10.70
CA HIS A 141 2.62 27.59 11.64
C HIS A 141 2.17 27.25 13.07
N SER A 142 0.95 27.64 13.46
CA SER A 142 0.34 27.27 14.74
C SER A 142 -0.27 25.86 14.68
N ILE A 143 -0.80 25.46 13.51
CA ILE A 143 -1.43 24.15 13.31
C ILE A 143 -0.37 23.07 13.05
N MET A 144 0.53 23.29 12.09
CA MET A 144 1.56 22.35 11.65
C MET A 144 2.90 22.59 12.34
N THR A 145 2.92 22.42 13.66
CA THR A 145 4.16 22.45 14.43
C THR A 145 4.91 21.12 14.31
N ARG A 146 6.23 21.13 14.50
CA ARG A 146 7.06 19.90 14.46
C ARG A 146 6.57 18.82 15.43
N GLN A 147 6.14 19.24 16.63
CA GLN A 147 5.60 18.33 17.64
C GLN A 147 4.31 17.67 17.14
N ARG A 148 3.35 18.44 16.61
CA ARG A 148 2.10 17.90 16.08
C ARG A 148 2.32 17.00 14.87
N VAL A 149 3.22 17.37 13.97
CA VAL A 149 3.60 16.53 12.82
C VAL A 149 4.15 15.18 13.30
N SER A 150 5.00 15.17 14.33
CA SER A 150 5.53 13.93 14.91
C SER A 150 4.42 13.06 15.51
N VAL A 151 3.47 13.67 16.22
CA VAL A 151 2.30 12.96 16.76
C VAL A 151 1.41 12.42 15.64
N PHE A 152 1.15 13.18 14.59
CA PHE A 152 0.37 12.74 13.44
C PHE A 152 1.02 11.55 12.74
N ILE A 153 2.34 11.58 12.53
CA ILE A 153 3.09 10.46 11.94
C ILE A 153 2.96 9.24 12.85
N PHE A 154 3.16 9.38 14.16
CA PHE A 154 3.02 8.26 15.09
C PHE A 154 1.65 7.57 14.94
N PHE A 155 0.56 8.33 14.92
CA PHE A 155 -0.78 7.76 14.75
C PHE A 155 -1.04 7.20 13.35
N ALA A 156 -0.50 7.85 12.30
CA ALA A 156 -0.60 7.38 10.92
C ALA A 156 0.12 6.04 10.71
N TRP A 157 1.09 5.70 11.55
CA TRP A 157 1.71 4.37 11.56
C TRP A 157 0.98 3.41 12.51
N PHE A 158 0.75 3.83 13.74
CA PHE A 158 0.26 2.97 14.80
C PHE A 158 -1.15 2.43 14.54
N ILE A 159 -2.09 3.29 14.13
CA ILE A 159 -3.49 2.91 13.93
C ILE A 159 -3.64 1.83 12.85
N PRO A 160 -3.16 2.01 11.60
CA PRO A 160 -3.33 1.00 10.56
C PRO A 160 -2.63 -0.32 10.93
N LEU A 161 -1.42 -0.28 11.51
CA LEU A 161 -0.72 -1.48 11.95
C LEU A 161 -1.51 -2.23 13.03
N LYS A 162 -2.12 -1.53 13.99
CA LYS A 162 -2.99 -2.14 14.99
C LYS A 162 -4.23 -2.79 14.37
N LEU A 163 -4.91 -2.07 13.47
CA LEU A 163 -6.13 -2.55 12.82
C LEU A 163 -5.89 -3.85 12.02
N ILE A 164 -4.78 -3.92 11.30
CA ILE A 164 -4.40 -5.11 10.52
C ILE A 164 -3.85 -6.22 11.42
N ALA A 165 -3.17 -5.89 12.53
CA ALA A 165 -2.74 -6.88 13.52
C ALA A 165 -3.94 -7.62 14.12
N ILE A 166 -5.00 -6.90 14.53
CA ILE A 166 -6.22 -7.51 15.08
C ILE A 166 -6.85 -8.48 14.07
N GLY A 167 -6.93 -8.09 12.80
CA GLY A 167 -7.40 -8.97 11.73
C GLY A 167 -6.54 -10.22 11.56
N SER A 168 -5.22 -10.05 11.58
CA SER A 168 -4.25 -11.16 11.42
C SER A 168 -4.29 -12.14 12.60
N ILE A 169 -4.40 -11.62 13.83
CA ILE A 169 -4.57 -12.43 15.05
C ILE A 169 -5.88 -13.22 14.99
N THR A 170 -6.97 -12.58 14.58
CA THR A 170 -8.28 -13.24 14.43
C THR A 170 -8.21 -14.37 13.38
N THR A 171 -7.55 -14.13 12.25
CA THR A 171 -7.34 -15.15 11.21
C THR A 171 -6.39 -16.27 11.68
N SER A 172 -5.44 -15.97 12.58
CA SER A 172 -4.50 -16.96 13.10
C SER A 172 -5.17 -18.08 13.90
N THR A 173 -6.30 -17.79 14.57
CA THR A 173 -7.06 -18.79 15.34
C THR A 173 -7.97 -19.65 14.48
N ALA A 174 -8.24 -19.26 13.23
CA ALA A 174 -9.11 -19.99 12.32
C ALA A 174 -8.51 -21.34 11.89
N ARG A 175 -9.31 -22.40 11.87
CA ARG A 175 -8.93 -23.70 11.30
C ARG A 175 -9.16 -23.69 9.79
N LEU A 176 -8.13 -24.03 9.02
CA LEU A 176 -8.17 -24.04 7.56
C LEU A 176 -8.67 -25.40 7.05
N CYS A 177 -9.66 -25.38 6.17
CA CYS A 177 -10.18 -26.56 5.46
C CYS A 177 -9.72 -26.59 4.00
N GLY A 178 -9.33 -25.44 3.45
CA GLY A 178 -8.65 -25.35 2.17
C GLY A 178 -7.18 -24.99 2.35
N SER A 179 -6.38 -25.24 1.32
CA SER A 179 -5.00 -24.77 1.24
C SER A 179 -4.81 -23.74 0.12
N HIS A 180 -5.80 -23.52 -0.74
CA HIS A 180 -5.61 -22.75 -1.97
C HIS A 180 -5.99 -21.26 -1.82
N ILE A 181 -5.05 -20.36 -2.14
CA ILE A 181 -5.28 -18.90 -2.19
C ILE A 181 -5.16 -18.42 -3.65
N PRO A 182 -6.23 -17.85 -4.24
CA PRO A 182 -6.24 -17.40 -5.63
C PRO A 182 -5.60 -16.01 -5.81
N LYS A 183 -4.44 -15.77 -5.18
CA LYS A 183 -3.66 -14.54 -5.28
C LYS A 183 -2.16 -14.84 -5.14
N ILE A 184 -1.31 -14.00 -5.73
CA ILE A 184 0.15 -14.15 -5.71
C ILE A 184 0.78 -13.82 -4.35
N TYR A 185 0.02 -13.16 -3.48
CA TYR A 185 0.40 -12.86 -2.10
C TYR A 185 -0.79 -13.09 -1.17
N CYS A 186 -0.49 -13.24 0.11
CA CYS A 186 -1.49 -13.56 1.12
C CYS A 186 -2.32 -12.36 1.59
N ILE A 187 -3.62 -12.58 1.75
CA ILE A 187 -4.57 -11.62 2.33
C ILE A 187 -5.40 -12.32 3.39
N ASN A 188 -5.52 -11.71 4.58
CA ASN A 188 -6.34 -12.23 5.68
C ASN A 188 -7.78 -12.55 5.26
N TYR A 189 -8.39 -11.73 4.40
CA TYR A 189 -9.72 -11.99 3.82
C TYR A 189 -9.77 -13.33 3.06
N LEU A 190 -8.80 -13.60 2.18
CA LEU A 190 -8.75 -14.84 1.40
C LEU A 190 -8.42 -16.06 2.28
N VAL A 191 -7.60 -15.88 3.32
CA VAL A 191 -7.31 -16.93 4.30
C VAL A 191 -8.56 -17.28 5.11
N ASN A 192 -9.35 -16.29 5.54
CA ASN A 192 -10.62 -16.54 6.22
C ASN A 192 -11.66 -17.23 5.31
N ARG A 193 -11.63 -16.99 4.00
CA ARG A 193 -12.55 -17.62 3.03
C ARG A 193 -12.35 -19.13 2.87
N ILE A 194 -11.17 -19.65 3.20
CA ILE A 194 -10.85 -21.09 3.15
C ILE A 194 -10.88 -21.76 4.55
N ALA A 195 -11.33 -21.03 5.57
CA ALA A 195 -11.54 -21.56 6.91
C ALA A 195 -12.77 -22.48 6.97
N CYS A 196 -12.74 -23.47 7.86
CA CYS A 196 -13.82 -24.46 8.01
C CYS A 196 -15.13 -23.85 8.52
N ALA A 197 -15.03 -22.81 9.36
CA ALA A 197 -16.18 -22.16 9.96
C ALA A 197 -15.97 -20.63 9.89
N PRO A 198 -16.92 -19.87 9.33
CA PRO A 198 -16.86 -18.41 9.33
C PRO A 198 -17.06 -17.89 10.75
N SER A 199 -16.15 -17.04 11.23
CA SER A 199 -16.33 -16.33 12.50
C SER A 199 -16.96 -14.96 12.25
N ILE A 200 -17.78 -14.48 13.18
CA ILE A 200 -18.35 -13.11 13.12
C ILE A 200 -17.23 -12.08 13.01
N ALA A 201 -16.13 -12.29 13.74
CA ALA A 201 -14.95 -11.43 13.72
C ALA A 201 -14.27 -11.38 12.33
N ALA A 202 -14.30 -12.47 11.55
CA ALA A 202 -13.78 -12.50 10.19
C ALA A 202 -14.53 -11.59 9.20
N VAL A 203 -15.75 -11.17 9.54
CA VAL A 203 -16.55 -10.21 8.76
C VAL A 203 -16.52 -8.82 9.40
N ALA A 204 -16.70 -8.75 10.73
CA ALA A 204 -16.78 -7.49 11.45
C ALA A 204 -15.47 -6.69 11.41
N VAL A 205 -14.31 -7.33 11.57
CA VAL A 205 -13.01 -6.64 11.58
C VAL A 205 -12.68 -6.03 10.21
N PRO A 206 -12.78 -6.77 9.07
CA PRO A 206 -12.60 -6.17 7.76
C PRO A 206 -13.61 -5.07 7.44
N ALA A 207 -14.88 -5.22 7.86
CA ALA A 207 -15.91 -4.20 7.65
C ALA A 207 -15.57 -2.89 8.38
N PHE A 208 -15.13 -2.98 9.65
CA PHE A 208 -14.67 -1.83 10.42
C PHE A 208 -13.48 -1.14 9.74
N ASN A 209 -12.47 -1.93 9.33
CA ASN A 209 -11.28 -1.40 8.64
C ASN A 209 -11.67 -0.69 7.33
N TYR A 210 -12.57 -1.29 6.54
CA TYR A 210 -13.06 -0.69 5.30
C TYR A 210 -13.75 0.65 5.56
N THR A 211 -14.67 0.71 6.53
CA THR A 211 -15.36 1.96 6.92
C THR A 211 -14.36 3.04 7.36
N PHE A 212 -13.34 2.66 8.15
CA PHE A 212 -12.30 3.59 8.59
C PHE A 212 -11.54 4.22 7.41
N TYR A 213 -11.17 3.43 6.40
CA TYR A 213 -10.47 3.96 5.22
C TYR A 213 -11.41 4.69 4.26
N VAL A 214 -12.70 4.32 4.16
CA VAL A 214 -13.69 5.14 3.44
C VAL A 214 -13.75 6.54 4.05
N CYS A 215 -13.75 6.68 5.38
CA CYS A 215 -13.66 7.98 6.04
C CYS A 215 -12.38 8.75 5.67
N HIS A 216 -11.23 8.07 5.52
CA HIS A 216 -9.99 8.71 5.04
C HIS A 216 -10.15 9.28 3.63
N VAL A 217 -10.72 8.49 2.71
CA VAL A 217 -10.97 8.94 1.32
C VAL A 217 -11.89 10.15 1.31
N LEU A 218 -12.98 10.12 2.08
CA LEU A 218 -13.91 11.24 2.19
C LEU A 218 -13.22 12.51 2.73
N ALA A 219 -12.34 12.38 3.72
CA ALA A 219 -11.58 13.50 4.27
C ALA A 219 -10.57 14.08 3.25
N ILE A 220 -9.93 13.22 2.43
CA ILE A 220 -9.06 13.65 1.34
C ILE A 220 -9.87 14.42 0.29
N VAL A 221 -10.99 13.85 -0.16
CA VAL A 221 -11.87 14.50 -1.16
C VAL A 221 -12.38 15.84 -0.63
N TRP A 222 -12.85 15.89 0.62
CA TRP A 222 -13.29 17.12 1.26
C TRP A 222 -12.18 18.18 1.27
N SER A 223 -10.95 17.80 1.65
CA SER A 223 -9.79 18.70 1.66
C SER A 223 -9.53 19.30 0.28
N TYR A 224 -9.55 18.47 -0.77
CA TYR A 224 -9.31 18.92 -2.14
C TYR A 224 -10.44 19.77 -2.73
N VAL A 225 -11.69 19.50 -2.38
CA VAL A 225 -12.83 20.37 -2.77
C VAL A 225 -12.62 21.79 -2.25
N HIS A 226 -12.23 21.94 -0.98
CA HIS A 226 -11.94 23.25 -0.39
C HIS A 226 -10.71 23.91 -1.02
N ILE A 227 -9.62 23.16 -1.23
CA ILE A 227 -8.41 23.67 -1.89
C ILE A 227 -8.76 24.23 -3.28
N ILE A 228 -9.50 23.45 -4.09
CA ILE A 228 -9.91 23.87 -5.44
C ILE A 228 -10.77 25.13 -5.36
N LYS A 229 -11.75 25.18 -4.46
CA LYS A 229 -12.62 26.35 -4.26
C LYS A 229 -11.81 27.60 -3.90
N THR A 230 -10.82 27.49 -3.02
CA THR A 230 -9.95 28.64 -2.67
C THR A 230 -9.09 29.08 -3.86
N CYS A 231 -8.62 28.13 -4.68
CA CYS A 231 -7.70 28.42 -5.77
C CYS A 231 -8.39 29.03 -7.01
N THR A 232 -9.69 28.85 -7.21
CA THR A 232 -10.40 29.37 -8.39
C THR A 232 -10.50 30.90 -8.40
N HIS A 233 -10.35 31.57 -7.26
CA HIS A 233 -10.53 33.02 -7.11
C HIS A 233 -9.45 33.91 -7.75
N SER A 234 -8.22 33.42 -8.00
CA SER A 234 -7.14 34.22 -8.61
C SER A 234 -6.21 33.38 -9.48
N LYS A 235 -5.72 33.94 -10.59
CA LYS A 235 -4.72 33.29 -11.47
C LYS A 235 -3.45 32.91 -10.71
N GLU A 236 -2.99 33.74 -9.78
CA GLU A 236 -1.82 33.47 -8.95
C GLU A 236 -2.03 32.24 -8.04
N ASN A 237 -3.21 32.14 -7.42
CA ASN A 237 -3.57 30.99 -6.59
C ASN A 237 -3.66 29.69 -7.41
N ARG A 238 -4.13 29.75 -8.66
CA ARG A 238 -4.13 28.59 -9.57
C ARG A 238 -2.72 28.12 -9.92
N VAL A 239 -1.79 29.04 -10.21
CA VAL A 239 -0.39 28.70 -10.50
C VAL A 239 0.28 28.09 -9.27
N LYS A 240 0.02 28.66 -8.08
CA LYS A 240 0.53 28.12 -6.80
C LYS A 240 0.00 26.72 -6.51
N PHE A 241 -1.29 26.47 -6.77
CA PHE A 241 -1.91 25.14 -6.69
C PHE A 241 -1.24 24.12 -7.63
N MET A 242 -1.12 24.45 -8.92
CA MET A 242 -0.52 23.55 -9.91
C MET A 242 0.93 23.20 -9.59
N SER A 243 1.67 24.11 -8.97
CA SER A 243 3.06 23.87 -8.58
C SER A 243 3.21 22.99 -7.32
N THR A 244 2.23 22.98 -6.42
CA THR A 244 2.37 22.40 -5.07
C THR A 244 1.46 21.20 -4.80
N CYS A 245 0.25 21.17 -5.34
CA CYS A 245 -0.74 20.12 -5.09
C CYS A 245 -0.78 19.05 -6.20
N LEU A 246 -0.34 19.39 -7.41
CA LEU A 246 -0.36 18.46 -8.55
C LEU A 246 0.44 17.17 -8.29
N PRO A 247 1.67 17.21 -7.73
CA PRO A 247 2.41 15.98 -7.42
C PRO A 247 1.63 15.06 -6.48
N HIS A 248 1.03 15.63 -5.44
CA HIS A 248 0.22 14.86 -4.48
C HIS A 248 -1.06 14.32 -5.12
N LEU A 249 -1.74 15.10 -5.96
CA LEU A 249 -2.94 14.65 -6.68
C LEU A 249 -2.64 13.48 -7.62
N ILE A 250 -1.51 13.51 -8.33
CA ILE A 250 -1.06 12.38 -9.15
C ILE A 250 -0.81 11.15 -8.28
N CYS A 251 -0.13 11.31 -7.13
CA CYS A 251 0.08 10.19 -6.19
C CYS A 251 -1.25 9.61 -5.67
N LEU A 252 -2.24 10.46 -5.36
CA LEU A 252 -3.57 10.03 -4.92
C LEU A 252 -4.31 9.25 -6.02
N ILE A 253 -4.26 9.74 -7.27
CA ILE A 253 -4.88 9.06 -8.42
C ILE A 253 -4.25 7.69 -8.63
N ILE A 254 -2.92 7.62 -8.59
CA ILE A 254 -2.19 6.35 -8.72
C ILE A 254 -2.60 5.41 -7.58
N PHE A 255 -2.53 5.87 -6.34
CA PHE A 255 -2.84 5.05 -5.17
C PHE A 255 -4.26 4.51 -5.18
N PHE A 256 -5.27 5.37 -5.41
CA PHE A 256 -6.67 4.94 -5.45
C PHE A 256 -7.01 4.13 -6.70
N GLY A 257 -6.35 4.42 -7.82
CA GLY A 257 -6.44 3.62 -9.04
C GLY A 257 -5.94 2.19 -8.79
N SER A 258 -4.76 2.06 -8.20
CA SER A 258 -4.19 0.77 -7.82
C SER A 258 -5.08 0.04 -6.80
N LEU A 259 -5.57 0.73 -5.77
CA LEU A 259 -6.48 0.15 -4.79
C LEU A 259 -7.77 -0.37 -5.44
N CYS A 260 -8.31 0.36 -6.42
CA CYS A 260 -9.47 -0.06 -7.18
C CYS A 260 -9.19 -1.36 -7.96
N PHE A 261 -8.06 -1.45 -8.67
CA PHE A 261 -7.66 -2.68 -9.36
C PHE A 261 -7.49 -3.86 -8.42
N ASP A 262 -6.89 -3.65 -7.24
CA ASP A 262 -6.73 -4.71 -6.23
C ASP A 262 -8.10 -5.23 -5.72
N LEU A 263 -9.04 -4.32 -5.46
CA LEU A 263 -10.41 -4.67 -5.04
C LEU A 263 -11.19 -5.39 -6.15
N LEU A 264 -11.05 -4.94 -7.40
CA LEU A 264 -11.64 -5.61 -8.56
C LEU A 264 -11.07 -7.02 -8.73
N TYR A 265 -9.77 -7.22 -8.51
CA TYR A 265 -9.16 -8.55 -8.51
C TYR A 265 -9.80 -9.46 -7.45
N VAL A 266 -9.94 -8.98 -6.21
CA VAL A 266 -10.53 -9.77 -5.12
C VAL A 266 -12.00 -10.10 -5.39
N ARG A 267 -12.75 -9.22 -6.05
CA ARG A 267 -14.19 -9.40 -6.32
C ARG A 267 -14.49 -10.20 -7.59
N PHE A 268 -13.78 -9.96 -8.68
CA PHE A 268 -14.09 -10.46 -10.03
C PHE A 268 -12.97 -11.29 -10.67
N GLY A 269 -11.80 -11.38 -10.03
CA GLY A 269 -10.61 -12.05 -10.57
C GLY A 269 -10.77 -13.55 -10.86
N SER A 270 -11.87 -14.18 -10.44
CA SER A 270 -12.17 -15.59 -10.72
C SER A 270 -13.13 -15.84 -11.89
N VAL A 271 -13.89 -14.86 -12.40
CA VAL A 271 -15.04 -15.15 -13.31
C VAL A 271 -15.05 -14.34 -14.61
N LEU A 272 -14.53 -13.11 -14.67
CA LEU A 272 -14.84 -12.19 -15.79
C LEU A 272 -13.67 -11.65 -16.63
N VAL A 273 -12.41 -11.95 -16.30
CA VAL A 273 -11.23 -11.27 -16.88
C VAL A 273 -10.22 -12.24 -17.50
N SER A 274 -9.46 -11.78 -18.50
CA SER A 274 -8.35 -12.55 -19.08
C SER A 274 -7.22 -12.72 -18.08
N ASP A 275 -6.39 -13.76 -18.25
CA ASP A 275 -5.32 -14.06 -17.30
C ASP A 275 -4.24 -12.97 -17.26
N SER A 276 -3.93 -12.34 -18.40
CA SER A 276 -3.04 -11.18 -18.47
C SER A 276 -3.52 -10.01 -17.61
N VAL A 277 -4.83 -9.69 -17.69
CA VAL A 277 -5.44 -8.59 -16.95
C VAL A 277 -5.50 -8.91 -15.45
N LYS A 278 -5.80 -10.16 -15.08
CA LYS A 278 -5.73 -10.60 -13.67
C LYS A 278 -4.31 -10.47 -13.10
N ASN A 279 -3.29 -10.83 -13.87
CA ASN A 279 -1.90 -10.76 -13.43
C ASN A 279 -1.45 -9.30 -13.25
N PHE A 280 -1.85 -8.42 -14.16
CA PHE A 280 -1.63 -6.99 -14.01
C PHE A 280 -2.26 -6.44 -12.73
N MET A 281 -3.56 -6.68 -12.50
CA MET A 281 -4.24 -6.21 -11.28
C MET A 281 -3.64 -6.77 -9.98
N ALA A 282 -3.05 -7.96 -10.01
CA ALA A 282 -2.45 -8.58 -8.82
C ALA A 282 -1.08 -7.98 -8.45
N ILE A 283 -0.33 -7.47 -9.43
CA ILE A 283 1.06 -7.05 -9.27
C ILE A 283 1.17 -5.52 -9.23
N GLU A 284 0.33 -4.80 -9.98
CA GLU A 284 0.49 -3.36 -10.18
C GLU A 284 0.53 -2.59 -8.86
N PHE A 285 -0.28 -2.98 -7.88
CA PHE A 285 -0.35 -2.33 -6.57
C PHE A 285 1.02 -2.31 -5.85
N ILE A 286 1.84 -3.35 -6.07
CA ILE A 286 3.13 -3.54 -5.42
C ILE A 286 4.27 -2.82 -6.16
N ILE A 287 4.05 -2.48 -7.43
CA ILE A 287 5.07 -1.87 -8.30
C ILE A 287 4.82 -0.38 -8.46
N VAL A 288 3.59 0.01 -8.79
CA VAL A 288 3.29 1.34 -9.31
C VAL A 288 3.41 2.42 -8.24
N PRO A 289 2.80 2.31 -7.04
CA PRO A 289 2.95 3.34 -6.01
C PRO A 289 4.39 3.56 -5.53
N PRO A 290 5.20 2.52 -5.19
CA PRO A 290 6.58 2.71 -4.71
C PRO A 290 7.54 3.31 -5.72
N LEU A 291 7.29 3.13 -7.02
CA LEU A 291 8.12 3.73 -8.08
C LEU A 291 7.65 5.13 -8.43
N SER A 292 6.33 5.31 -8.59
CA SER A 292 5.78 6.60 -9.03
C SER A 292 5.94 7.69 -7.97
N ASN A 293 5.72 7.37 -6.69
CA ASN A 293 5.81 8.36 -5.61
C ASN A 293 7.20 9.04 -5.57
N PRO A 294 8.34 8.31 -5.49
CA PRO A 294 9.68 8.89 -5.56
C PRO A 294 9.97 9.64 -6.85
N LEU A 295 9.50 9.16 -8.00
CA LEU A 295 9.75 9.84 -9.28
C LEU A 295 9.04 11.19 -9.34
N ILE A 296 7.77 11.23 -8.92
CA ILE A 296 6.96 12.45 -8.87
C ILE A 296 7.60 13.49 -7.94
N TYR A 297 8.01 13.07 -6.73
CA TYR A 297 8.64 13.98 -5.77
C TYR A 297 10.10 14.29 -6.10
N GLY A 298 10.86 13.34 -6.63
CA GLY A 298 12.27 13.50 -7.01
C GLY A 298 12.47 14.51 -8.14
N LEU A 299 11.58 14.49 -9.14
CA LEU A 299 11.57 15.51 -10.20
C LEU A 299 11.30 16.91 -9.62
N LYS A 300 10.43 17.00 -8.61
CA LYS A 300 10.14 18.29 -7.95
C LYS A 300 11.31 18.75 -7.08
N LEU A 301 11.90 17.86 -6.28
CA LEU A 301 13.08 18.14 -5.46
C LEU A 301 14.26 18.62 -6.30
N THR A 302 14.52 17.98 -7.44
CA THR A 302 15.58 18.40 -8.36
C THR A 302 15.32 19.79 -8.91
N LYS A 303 14.08 20.10 -9.32
CA LYS A 303 13.70 21.45 -9.79
C LYS A 303 13.83 22.51 -8.70
N ILE A 304 13.45 22.19 -7.47
CA ILE A 304 13.57 23.10 -6.32
C ILE A 304 15.04 23.38 -6.03
N ARG A 305 15.85 22.33 -5.91
CA ARG A 305 17.30 22.44 -5.68
C ARG A 305 17.96 23.30 -6.75
N ASN A 306 17.69 23.05 -8.04
CA ASN A 306 18.30 23.83 -9.12
C ASN A 306 17.90 25.32 -9.09
N ARG A 307 16.66 25.64 -8.73
CA ARG A 307 16.22 27.04 -8.57
C ARG A 307 16.90 27.73 -7.40
N LEU A 308 17.05 27.04 -6.26
CA LEU A 308 17.78 27.56 -5.11
C LEU A 308 19.24 27.83 -5.49
N TRP A 309 19.93 26.87 -6.11
CA TRP A 309 21.31 27.04 -6.60
C TRP A 309 21.47 28.21 -7.59
N GLN A 310 20.52 28.41 -8.50
CA GLN A 310 20.53 29.55 -9.42
C GLN A 310 20.29 30.88 -8.70
N SER A 311 19.38 30.93 -7.73
CA SER A 311 19.13 32.12 -6.90
C SER A 311 20.37 32.49 -6.07
N PHE A 312 21.09 31.50 -5.53
CA PHE A 312 22.36 31.73 -4.83
C PHE A 312 23.47 32.21 -5.77
N ARG A 313 23.51 31.76 -7.04
CA ARG A 313 24.48 32.27 -8.04
C ARG A 313 24.17 33.68 -8.54
N LEU A 314 22.90 34.08 -8.56
CA LEU A 314 22.45 35.40 -8.99
C LEU A 314 22.48 36.44 -7.87
N ASN A 315 22.88 36.04 -6.66
CA ASN A 315 23.03 36.92 -5.51
C ASN A 315 24.46 36.82 -4.93
N PRO A 316 25.52 37.14 -5.69
CA PRO A 316 26.81 37.44 -5.08
C PRO A 316 26.65 38.79 -4.37
N LYS A 317 26.65 38.77 -3.04
CA LYS A 317 27.06 39.95 -2.28
C LYS A 317 28.53 40.23 -2.54
#